data_AF-A0A9C9L0E0-F1
#
_entry.id   AF-A0A9C9L0E0-F1
#
_cell.length_a   1.000
_cell.length_b   1.000
_cell.length_c   1.000
_cell.angle_alpha   90.00
_cell.angle_beta   90.00
_cell.angle_gamma   90.00
#
_symmetry.space_group_name_H-M   'P 1'
#
loop_
_entity.id
_entity.type
_entity.pdbx_description
1 polymer ?
#
loop_
_entity_poly.entity_id
_entity_poly.type
_entity_poly.pdbx_seq_one_letter_code
_entity_poly.pdbx_strand_id
1 'polypeptide(L)'
;MSKTQLESIADILPPPPPPSSTGNIEIIIFSLILLIFLSLVTYHYRSEKQQLKRLIKKHDKKIINQREMAFELIRFLKKKSTLANRLSHKAFHSQLQAACYSRNGIDQRIMEKIIRRVEKWI
;
A
#
# COMPACT_ATOMS: atom_id res chain seq x y z
N MET A 1 50.91 22.43 -40.34
CA MET A 1 51.01 21.32 -39.37
C MET A 1 50.56 20.05 -40.08
N SER A 2 51.47 19.10 -40.26
CA SER A 2 51.21 17.84 -40.97
C SER A 2 50.45 16.86 -40.08
N LYS A 3 49.54 16.06 -40.66
CA LYS A 3 48.72 15.04 -39.97
C LYS A 3 49.53 14.11 -39.07
N THR A 4 50.79 13.85 -39.42
CA THR A 4 51.75 13.05 -38.67
C THR A 4 52.07 13.55 -37.27
N GLN A 5 51.95 14.86 -36.99
CA GLN A 5 52.14 15.38 -35.62
C GLN A 5 50.92 15.16 -34.73
N LEU A 6 49.72 14.99 -35.30
CA LEU A 6 48.49 14.79 -34.54
C LEU A 6 48.36 13.34 -34.04
N GLU A 7 48.80 12.38 -34.85
CA GLU A 7 48.81 10.95 -34.50
C GLU A 7 49.77 10.66 -33.34
N SER A 8 50.94 11.31 -33.33
CA SER A 8 51.93 11.17 -32.25
C SER A 8 51.46 11.72 -30.89
N ILE A 9 50.50 12.66 -30.87
CA ILE A 9 49.95 13.21 -29.62
C ILE A 9 48.87 12.30 -29.04
N ALA A 10 48.14 11.58 -29.89
CA ALA A 10 47.17 10.57 -29.46
C ALA A 10 47.83 9.36 -28.79
N ASP A 11 49.07 9.02 -29.19
CA ASP A 11 49.85 7.93 -28.61
C ASP A 11 50.42 8.21 -27.20
N ILE A 12 50.38 9.45 -26.71
CA ILE A 12 50.93 9.85 -25.40
C ILE A 12 49.83 9.94 -24.32
N LEU A 13 48.55 9.85 -24.70
CA LEU A 13 47.47 9.92 -23.73
C LEU A 13 47.32 8.56 -23.01
N PRO A 14 47.33 8.54 -21.66
CA PRO A 14 47.00 7.32 -20.93
C PRO A 14 45.60 6.85 -21.35
N PRO A 15 45.37 5.52 -21.46
CA PRO A 15 44.07 5.01 -21.85
C PRO A 15 43.01 5.58 -20.90
N PRO A 16 41.83 5.98 -21.42
CA PRO A 16 40.78 6.50 -20.57
C PRO A 16 40.46 5.47 -19.49
N PRO A 17 40.24 5.91 -18.23
CA PRO A 17 39.90 4.99 -17.16
C PRO A 17 38.64 4.20 -17.58
N PRO A 18 38.58 2.88 -17.29
CA PRO A 18 37.40 2.10 -17.60
C PRO A 18 36.18 2.77 -16.97
N PRO A 19 35.01 2.75 -17.64
CA PRO A 19 33.80 3.34 -17.10
C PRO A 19 33.57 2.77 -15.69
N SER A 20 33.53 3.66 -14.69
CA SER A 20 33.45 3.28 -13.28
C SER A 20 32.19 2.46 -13.03
N SER A 21 32.35 1.15 -12.90
CA SER A 21 31.29 0.16 -12.68
C SER A 21 30.46 0.43 -11.42
N THR A 22 30.99 1.24 -10.50
CA THR A 22 30.38 1.65 -9.23
C THR A 22 29.05 2.36 -9.41
N GLY A 23 28.94 3.28 -10.38
CA GLY A 23 27.69 4.01 -10.64
C GLY A 23 26.57 3.11 -11.18
N ASN A 24 26.92 2.07 -11.95
CA ASN A 24 25.95 1.10 -12.45
C ASN A 24 25.47 0.15 -11.34
N ILE A 25 26.36 -0.24 -10.42
CA ILE A 25 26.02 -1.10 -9.29
C ILE A 25 25.04 -0.38 -8.35
N GLU A 26 25.25 0.90 -8.05
CA GLU A 26 24.35 1.69 -7.19
C GLU A 26 22.94 1.84 -7.80
N ILE A 27 22.85 2.09 -9.11
CA ILE A 27 21.55 2.18 -9.81
C ILE A 27 20.83 0.83 -9.81
N ILE A 28 21.56 -0.28 -10.02
CA ILE A 28 20.99 -1.63 -9.96
C ILE A 28 20.46 -1.95 -8.55
N ILE A 29 21.24 -1.62 -7.51
CA ILE A 29 20.83 -1.82 -6.12
C ILE A 29 19.60 -0.97 -5.79
N PHE A 30 19.58 0.31 -6.17
CA PHE A 30 18.44 1.19 -5.98
C PHE A 30 17.18 0.66 -6.69
N SER A 31 17.33 0.18 -7.92
CA SER A 31 16.24 -0.39 -8.71
C SER A 31 15.69 -1.67 -8.07
N LEU A 32 16.56 -2.54 -7.55
CA LEU A 32 16.17 -3.75 -6.82
C LEU A 32 15.42 -3.42 -5.52
N ILE A 33 15.91 -2.46 -4.73
CA ILE A 33 15.24 -2.00 -3.52
C ILE A 33 13.86 -1.43 -3.85
N LEU A 34 13.75 -0.63 -4.91
CA LEU A 34 12.49 -0.08 -5.37
C LEU A 34 11.50 -1.19 -5.77
N LEU A 35 11.96 -2.22 -6.47
CA LEU A 35 11.15 -3.34 -6.93
C LEU A 35 10.67 -4.21 -5.75
N ILE A 36 11.54 -4.44 -4.77
CA ILE A 36 11.19 -5.08 -3.50
C ILE A 36 10.16 -4.22 -2.74
N PHE A 37 10.34 -2.90 -2.68
CA PHE A 37 9.40 -2.02 -2.01
C PHE A 37 8.02 -2.01 -2.69
N LEU A 38 7.98 -1.91 -4.03
CA LEU A 38 6.75 -1.96 -4.81
C LEU A 38 6.04 -3.31 -4.68
N SER A 39 6.79 -4.42 -4.66
CA SER A 39 6.23 -5.76 -4.43
C SER A 39 5.70 -5.94 -2.99
N LEU A 40 6.37 -5.37 -1.99
CA LEU A 40 5.88 -5.34 -0.61
C LEU A 40 4.58 -4.53 -0.47
N VAL A 41 4.53 -3.35 -1.08
CA VAL A 41 3.35 -2.48 -1.06
C VAL A 41 2.16 -3.14 -1.74
N THR A 42 2.37 -3.73 -2.93
CA THR A 42 1.32 -4.47 -3.65
C THR A 42 0.88 -5.73 -2.89
N TYR A 43 1.80 -6.46 -2.24
CA TYR A 43 1.46 -7.59 -1.38
C TYR A 43 0.63 -7.15 -0.17
N HIS A 44 1.01 -6.04 0.48
CA HIS A 44 0.27 -5.50 1.61
C HIS A 44 -1.15 -5.11 1.23
N TYR A 45 -1.30 -4.41 0.10
CA TYR A 45 -2.59 -3.98 -0.43
C TYR A 45 -3.48 -5.17 -0.83
N ARG A 46 -2.89 -6.23 -1.43
CA ARG A 46 -3.61 -7.46 -1.78
C ARG A 46 -4.09 -8.22 -0.53
N SER A 47 -3.27 -8.24 0.52
CA SER A 47 -3.60 -8.85 1.81
C SER A 47 -4.79 -8.17 2.49
N GLU A 48 -4.90 -6.84 2.41
CA GLU A 48 -6.00 -6.06 3.00
C GLU A 48 -7.34 -6.38 2.36
N LYS A 49 -7.41 -6.38 1.01
CA LYS A 49 -8.62 -6.81 0.29
C LYS A 49 -9.00 -8.25 0.61
N GLN A 50 -8.02 -9.13 0.79
CA GLN A 50 -8.28 -10.52 1.19
C GLN A 50 -8.82 -10.63 2.61
N GLN A 51 -8.32 -9.83 3.56
CA GLN A 51 -8.83 -9.81 4.94
C GLN A 51 -10.27 -9.31 5.01
N LEU A 52 -10.60 -8.24 4.28
CA LEU A 52 -11.98 -7.75 4.19
C LEU A 52 -12.91 -8.81 3.58
N LYS A 53 -12.50 -9.44 2.47
CA LYS A 53 -13.29 -10.52 1.83
C LYS A 53 -13.53 -11.69 2.77
N ARG A 54 -12.55 -12.08 3.58
CA ARG A 54 -12.72 -13.13 4.59
C ARG A 54 -13.72 -12.73 5.67
N LEU A 55 -13.70 -11.46 6.09
CA LEU A 55 -14.62 -10.93 7.08
C LEU A 55 -16.07 -10.91 6.56
N ILE A 56 -16.29 -10.41 5.34
CA ILE A 56 -17.59 -10.44 4.66
C ILE A 56 -18.10 -11.88 4.54
N LYS A 57 -17.25 -12.82 4.08
CA LYS A 57 -17.62 -14.23 3.98
C LYS A 57 -17.99 -14.86 5.33
N LYS A 58 -17.40 -14.42 6.44
CA LYS A 58 -17.78 -14.88 7.79
C LYS A 58 -19.17 -14.36 8.17
N HIS A 59 -19.47 -13.09 7.86
CA HIS A 59 -20.79 -12.50 8.09
C HIS A 59 -21.87 -13.18 7.24
N ASP A 60 -21.61 -13.43 5.95
CA ASP A 60 -22.57 -14.08 5.05
C ASP A 60 -22.89 -15.52 5.49
N LYS A 61 -21.89 -16.21 6.06
CA LYS A 61 -22.06 -17.54 6.68
C LYS A 61 -22.71 -17.50 8.07
N LYS A 62 -23.11 -16.31 8.56
CA LYS A 62 -23.65 -16.09 9.91
C LYS A 62 -22.73 -16.59 11.04
N ILE A 63 -21.42 -16.66 10.79
CA ILE A 63 -20.42 -17.03 11.79
C ILE A 63 -20.24 -15.91 12.82
N ILE A 64 -20.37 -14.67 12.36
CA ILE A 64 -20.33 -13.47 13.19
C ILE A 64 -21.63 -12.70 13.02
N ASN A 65 -22.11 -12.08 14.10
CA ASN A 65 -23.31 -11.25 14.06
C ASN A 65 -22.98 -9.82 13.53
N GLN A 66 -24.02 -9.02 13.28
CA GLN A 66 -23.86 -7.66 12.75
C GLN A 66 -23.04 -6.76 13.68
N ARG A 67 -23.16 -6.90 15.00
CA ARG A 67 -22.39 -6.08 15.95
C ARG A 67 -20.91 -6.44 15.89
N GLU A 68 -20.58 -7.72 15.90
CA GLU A 68 -19.22 -8.24 15.76
C GLU A 68 -18.60 -7.81 14.43
N MET A 69 -19.38 -7.88 13.33
CA MET A 69 -18.95 -7.39 12.02
C MET A 69 -18.56 -5.90 12.07
N ALA A 70 -19.39 -5.05 12.69
CA ALA A 70 -19.06 -3.64 12.82
C ALA A 70 -17.83 -3.39 13.71
N PHE A 71 -17.65 -4.15 14.80
CA PHE A 71 -16.44 -4.05 15.63
C PHE A 71 -15.17 -4.43 14.87
N GLU A 72 -15.20 -5.53 14.11
CA GLU A 72 -14.07 -5.95 13.28
C GLU A 72 -13.77 -4.93 12.17
N LEU A 73 -14.80 -4.34 11.54
CA LEU A 73 -14.63 -3.25 10.59
C LEU A 73 -13.98 -2.00 11.23
N ILE A 74 -14.42 -1.60 12.42
CA ILE A 74 -13.79 -0.49 13.16
C ILE A 74 -12.33 -0.80 13.45
N ARG A 75 -12.03 -2.03 13.90
CA ARG A 75 -10.66 -2.48 14.21
C ARG A 75 -9.78 -2.47 12.97
N PHE A 76 -10.31 -2.96 11.84
CA PHE A 76 -9.65 -2.98 10.55
C PHE A 76 -9.27 -1.56 10.09
N LEU A 77 -10.23 -0.63 10.12
CA LEU A 77 -10.04 0.76 9.73
C LEU A 77 -9.07 1.51 10.68
N LYS A 78 -9.15 1.28 12.01
CA LYS A 78 -8.24 1.91 12.98
C LYS A 78 -6.79 1.50 12.78
N LYS A 79 -6.53 0.21 12.51
CA LYS A 79 -5.18 -0.33 12.28
C LYS A 79 -4.51 0.26 11.03
N LYS A 80 -5.31 0.76 10.08
CA LYS A 80 -4.85 1.08 8.72
C LYS A 80 -5.02 2.55 8.30
N SER A 81 -5.69 3.38 9.11
CA SER A 81 -5.79 4.82 8.85
C SER A 81 -4.43 5.52 8.95
N THR A 82 -3.90 5.97 7.81
CA THR A 82 -2.85 7.02 7.74
C THR A 82 -3.40 8.32 8.33
N LEU A 83 -2.52 9.24 8.76
CA LEU A 83 -2.92 10.48 9.43
C LEU A 83 -3.94 11.30 8.62
N ALA A 84 -3.81 11.30 7.28
CA ALA A 84 -4.75 11.93 6.35
C ALA A 84 -6.13 11.24 6.31
N ASN A 85 -6.16 9.90 6.34
CA ASN A 85 -7.40 9.12 6.38
C ASN A 85 -8.09 9.16 7.75
N ARG A 86 -7.37 9.46 8.83
CA ARG A 86 -7.96 9.57 10.18
C ARG A 86 -8.96 10.71 10.28
N LEU A 87 -8.74 11.83 9.60
CA LEU A 87 -9.63 13.00 9.65
C LEU A 87 -10.94 12.75 8.90
N SER A 88 -10.88 12.21 7.68
CA SER A 88 -12.07 11.89 6.89
C SER A 88 -12.88 10.74 7.49
N HIS A 89 -12.22 9.79 8.17
CA HIS A 89 -12.88 8.62 8.76
C HIS A 89 -13.37 8.86 10.19
N LYS A 90 -13.01 9.98 10.86
CA LYS A 90 -13.36 10.22 12.26
C LYS A 90 -14.87 10.24 12.50
N ALA A 91 -15.60 10.99 11.66
CA ALA A 91 -17.06 11.07 11.74
C ALA A 91 -17.73 9.72 11.47
N PHE A 92 -17.25 8.98 10.47
CA PHE A 92 -17.75 7.65 10.16
C PHE A 92 -17.47 6.64 11.28
N HIS A 93 -16.26 6.68 11.87
CA HIS A 93 -15.91 5.85 13.01
C HIS A 93 -16.82 6.11 14.20
N SER A 94 -17.08 7.37 14.54
CA SER A 94 -17.98 7.75 15.63
C SER A 94 -19.41 7.28 15.36
N GLN A 95 -19.91 7.42 14.13
CA GLN A 95 -21.25 6.94 13.75
C GLN A 95 -21.36 5.42 13.78
N LEU A 96 -20.35 4.71 13.25
CA LEU A 96 -20.31 3.25 13.25
C LEU A 96 -20.20 2.71 14.69
N GLN A 97 -19.38 3.35 15.52
CA GLN A 97 -19.22 3.00 16.92
C GLN A 97 -20.52 3.24 17.71
N ALA A 98 -21.18 4.38 17.52
CA ALA A 98 -22.50 4.63 18.10
C ALA A 98 -23.54 3.59 17.65
N ALA A 99 -23.49 3.17 16.38
CA ALA A 99 -24.36 2.13 15.85
C ALA A 99 -24.08 0.75 16.47
N CYS A 100 -22.82 0.40 16.77
CA CYS A 100 -22.47 -0.84 17.48
C CYS A 100 -23.10 -0.94 18.87
N TYR A 101 -23.13 0.19 19.58
CA TYR A 101 -23.66 0.27 20.95
C TYR A 101 -25.16 0.61 21.01
N SER A 102 -25.82 0.76 19.87
CA SER A 102 -27.27 0.98 19.81
C SER A 102 -28.04 -0.23 20.35
N ARG A 103 -29.05 0.04 21.19
CA ARG A 103 -29.96 -0.97 21.75
C ARG A 103 -30.67 -1.77 20.66
N ASN A 104 -30.98 -1.12 19.54
CA ASN A 104 -31.70 -1.71 18.41
C ASN A 104 -30.78 -2.48 17.44
N GLY A 105 -29.47 -2.52 17.70
CA GLY A 105 -28.49 -3.12 16.79
C GLY A 105 -28.31 -2.31 15.51
N ILE A 106 -27.68 -2.93 14.51
CA ILE A 106 -27.46 -2.33 13.19
C ILE A 106 -28.29 -3.10 12.18
N ASP A 107 -29.22 -2.42 11.50
CA ASP A 107 -30.01 -3.04 10.45
C ASP A 107 -29.09 -3.63 9.34
N GLN A 108 -29.48 -4.78 8.79
CA GLN A 108 -28.73 -5.48 7.75
C GLN A 108 -28.46 -4.60 6.53
N ARG A 109 -29.46 -3.80 6.12
CA ARG A 109 -29.32 -2.86 5.00
C ARG A 109 -28.29 -1.78 5.28
N ILE A 110 -28.20 -1.33 6.53
CA ILE A 110 -27.21 -0.33 6.97
C ILE A 110 -25.83 -0.98 7.01
N MET A 111 -25.71 -2.21 7.52
CA MET A 111 -24.47 -2.98 7.52
C MET A 111 -23.91 -3.18 6.11
N GLU A 112 -24.74 -3.54 5.14
CA GLU A 112 -24.33 -3.68 3.73
C GLU A 112 -23.81 -2.35 3.14
N LYS A 113 -24.46 -1.22 3.46
CA LYS A 113 -23.99 0.11 3.05
C LYS A 113 -22.63 0.45 3.67
N ILE A 114 -22.42 0.09 4.95
CA ILE A 114 -21.15 0.25 5.65
C ILE A 114 -20.07 -0.58 4.96
N ILE A 115 -20.33 -1.86 4.68
CA ILE A 115 -19.39 -2.77 4.00
C ILE A 115 -18.97 -2.20 2.64
N ARG A 116 -19.94 -1.79 1.80
CA ARG A 116 -19.64 -1.18 0.49
C ARG A 116 -18.82 0.10 0.59
N ARG A 117 -19.04 0.90 1.64
CA ARG A 117 -18.28 2.14 1.87
C ARG A 117 -16.84 1.84 2.28
N VAL A 118 -16.64 0.82 3.11
CA VAL A 118 -15.32 0.33 3.49
C VAL A 118 -14.58 -0.29 2.30
N GLU A 119 -15.26 -1.06 1.45
CA GLU A 119 -14.69 -1.60 0.20
C GLU A 119 -14.19 -0.51 -0.75
N LYS A 120 -14.86 0.65 -0.81
CA LYS A 120 -14.41 1.79 -1.62
C LYS A 120 -13.18 2.51 -1.06
N TRP A 121 -12.92 2.36 0.23
CA TRP A 121 -11.78 3.01 0.90
C TRP A 121 -10.50 2.17 0.89
N ILE A 122 -10.64 0.86 0.69
CA ILE A 122 -9.52 -0.09 0.61
C ILE A 122 -9.15 -0.27 -0.86
#